data_AF-A0A0C3D214-F1
#
_entry.id   AF-A0A0C3D214-F1
#
_cell.length_a   1.000
_cell.length_b   1.000
_cell.length_c   1.000
_cell.angle_alpha   90.00
_cell.angle_beta   90.00
_cell.angle_gamma   90.00
#
_symmetry.space_group_name_H-M   'P 1'
#
loop_
_entity.id
_entity.type
_entity.pdbx_description
1 polymer ?
#
loop_
_entity_poly.entity_id
_entity_poly.type
_entity_poly.pdbx_seq_one_letter_code
_entity_poly.pdbx_strand_id
1 'polypeptide(L)'
;MPSMYQCIIHGVGCIIVYEYSYFCLQGRGNLQDVIALAIKQYEDSGTQASVFQDLQEVLQALDHVTMQPLILDIILRNRMSKQFK
;
A
#
# COMPACT_ATOMS: atom_id res chain seq x y z
N MET A 1 -15.56 1.09 -16.48
CA MET A 1 -15.54 1.58 -15.10
C MET A 1 -14.88 0.50 -14.24
N PRO A 2 -13.81 0.80 -13.49
CA PRO A 2 -13.22 -0.16 -12.56
C PRO A 2 -14.26 -0.57 -11.51
N SER A 3 -14.21 -1.80 -11.02
CA SER A 3 -15.05 -2.20 -9.90
C SER A 3 -14.61 -1.47 -8.62
N MET A 4 -15.51 -1.33 -7.64
CA MET A 4 -15.16 -0.76 -6.32
C MET A 4 -13.95 -1.51 -5.71
N TYR A 5 -13.89 -2.82 -5.89
CA TYR A 5 -12.77 -3.68 -5.49
C TYR A 5 -11.44 -3.24 -6.12
N GLN A 6 -11.42 -3.03 -7.44
CA GLN A 6 -10.23 -2.58 -8.15
C GLN A 6 -9.78 -1.18 -7.70
N CYS A 7 -10.73 -0.28 -7.43
CA CYS A 7 -10.43 1.05 -6.89
C CYS A 7 -9.80 0.98 -5.49
N ILE A 8 -10.29 0.09 -4.62
CA ILE A 8 -9.74 -0.09 -3.26
C ILE A 8 -8.31 -0.63 -3.33
N ILE A 9 -8.06 -1.69 -4.10
CA ILE A 9 -6.71 -2.25 -4.26
C ILE A 9 -5.74 -1.22 -4.79
N HIS A 10 -6.12 -0.51 -5.86
CA HIS A 10 -5.27 0.50 -6.45
C HIS A 10 -5.00 1.64 -5.46
N GLY A 11 -6.04 2.12 -4.76
CA GLY A 11 -5.92 3.18 -3.75
C GLY A 11 -4.99 2.82 -2.60
N VAL A 12 -5.10 1.60 -2.07
CA VAL A 12 -4.20 1.10 -1.00
C VAL A 12 -2.76 1.03 -1.49
N GLY A 13 -2.54 0.49 -2.70
CA GLY A 13 -1.22 0.45 -3.31
C GLY A 13 -0.61 1.85 -3.47
N CYS A 14 -1.38 2.82 -3.95
CA CYS A 14 -0.95 4.21 -4.06
C CYS A 14 -0.54 4.80 -2.70
N ILE A 15 -1.33 4.59 -1.64
CA ILE A 15 -1.01 5.12 -0.30
C ILE A 15 0.33 4.56 0.19
N ILE A 16 0.57 3.25 0.03
CA ILE A 16 1.82 2.60 0.45
C ILE A 16 3.02 3.08 -0.40
N VAL A 17 2.83 3.29 -1.70
CA VAL A 17 3.87 3.88 -2.56
C VAL A 17 4.19 5.33 -2.14
N TYR A 18 3.17 6.13 -1.83
CA TYR A 18 3.36 7.52 -1.42
C TYR A 18 3.99 7.66 -0.04
N GLU A 19 3.59 6.85 0.94
CA GLU A 19 4.24 6.87 2.25
C GLU A 19 5.73 6.59 2.09
N TYR A 20 6.08 5.59 1.26
CA TYR A 20 7.45 5.15 1.12
C TYR A 20 8.29 6.20 0.40
N SER A 21 7.70 6.80 -0.64
CA SER A 21 8.31 7.92 -1.36
C SER A 21 8.65 9.07 -0.42
N TYR A 22 7.76 9.40 0.52
CA TYR A 22 7.99 10.44 1.52
C TYR A 22 9.21 10.12 2.41
N PHE A 23 9.30 8.91 2.95
CA PHE A 23 10.43 8.52 3.79
C PHE A 23 11.75 8.39 2.99
N CYS A 24 11.69 7.95 1.73
CA CYS A 24 12.85 7.98 0.84
C CYS A 24 13.42 9.38 0.66
N LEU A 25 12.56 10.38 0.45
CA LEU A 25 12.97 11.79 0.33
C LEU A 25 13.58 12.34 1.62
N GLN A 26 13.01 11.98 2.78
CA GLN A 26 13.59 12.38 4.07
C GLN A 26 14.98 11.79 4.32
N GLY A 27 15.17 10.50 4.01
CA GLY A 27 16.40 9.79 4.36
C GLY A 27 17.55 9.94 3.35
N ARG A 28 17.26 10.25 2.08
CA ARG A 28 18.26 10.25 1.00
C ARG A 28 18.32 11.57 0.21
N GLY A 29 17.51 12.57 0.57
CA GLY A 29 17.45 13.84 -0.15
C GLY A 29 16.75 13.70 -1.51
N ASN A 30 17.27 14.39 -2.53
CA ASN A 30 16.63 14.45 -3.85
C ASN A 30 16.95 13.20 -4.69
N LEU A 31 16.12 12.16 -4.53
CA LEU A 31 16.08 11.06 -5.49
C LEU A 31 15.32 11.51 -6.74
N GLN A 32 16.02 11.54 -7.88
CA GLN A 32 15.34 11.50 -9.17
C GLN A 32 14.42 10.27 -9.19
N ASP A 33 13.16 10.49 -9.56
CA ASP A 33 12.13 9.46 -9.70
C ASP A 33 11.88 8.60 -8.46
N VAL A 34 11.82 9.22 -7.27
CA VAL A 34 11.52 8.52 -5.99
C VAL A 34 10.25 7.67 -6.06
N ILE A 35 9.24 8.11 -6.83
CA ILE A 35 8.00 7.36 -7.05
C ILE A 35 8.27 6.07 -7.82
N ALA A 36 9.11 6.10 -8.86
CA ALA A 36 9.46 4.89 -9.61
C ALA A 36 10.22 3.88 -8.73
N LEU A 37 11.11 4.37 -7.87
CA LEU A 37 11.80 3.53 -6.88
C LEU A 37 10.81 2.94 -5.86
N ALA A 38 9.83 3.71 -5.42
CA ALA A 38 8.78 3.25 -4.52
C ALA A 38 7.86 2.19 -5.15
N ILE A 39 7.48 2.38 -6.42
CA ILE A 39 6.72 1.38 -7.19
C ILE A 39 7.51 0.10 -7.30
N LYS A 40 8.78 0.18 -7.70
CA LYS A 40 9.65 -1.00 -7.81
C LYS A 40 9.78 -1.72 -6.48
N GLN A 41 9.96 -0.99 -5.38
CA GLN A 41 9.99 -1.59 -4.04
C GLN A 41 8.66 -2.29 -3.71
N TYR A 42 7.52 -1.69 -4.04
CA TYR A 42 6.20 -2.27 -3.78
C TYR A 42 5.99 -3.60 -4.53
N GLU A 43 6.45 -3.66 -5.78
CA GLU A 43 6.38 -4.84 -6.65
C GLU A 43 7.37 -5.94 -6.20
N ASP A 44 8.64 -5.57 -5.96
CA ASP A 44 9.73 -6.53 -5.71
C ASP A 44 9.76 -7.09 -4.28
N SER A 45 9.20 -6.37 -3.30
CA SER A 45 9.30 -6.75 -1.86
C SER A 45 8.27 -7.78 -1.41
N GLY A 46 7.35 -8.19 -2.29
CA GLY A 46 6.18 -9.00 -1.91
C GLY A 46 5.07 -8.21 -1.20
N THR A 47 5.27 -6.91 -0.96
CA THR A 47 4.25 -6.04 -0.34
C THR A 47 2.98 -6.00 -1.18
N GLN A 48 3.08 -5.89 -2.51
CA GLN A 48 1.91 -5.94 -3.38
C GLN A 48 1.10 -7.24 -3.23
N ALA A 49 1.77 -8.39 -3.17
CA ALA A 49 1.11 -9.67 -3.02
C ALA A 49 0.41 -9.78 -1.66
N SER A 50 1.08 -9.34 -0.59
CA SER A 50 0.54 -9.31 0.77
C SER A 50 -0.70 -8.41 0.87
N VAL A 51 -0.64 -7.19 0.33
CA VAL A 51 -1.78 -6.27 0.25
C VAL A 51 -2.95 -6.86 -0.53
N PHE A 52 -2.67 -7.50 -1.67
CA PHE A 52 -3.70 -8.13 -2.49
C PHE A 52 -4.42 -9.24 -1.74
N GLN A 53 -3.66 -10.12 -1.07
CA GLN A 53 -4.24 -11.20 -0.27
C GLN A 53 -5.07 -10.66 0.90
N ASP A 54 -4.52 -9.74 1.68
CA ASP A 54 -5.21 -9.11 2.82
C ASP A 54 -6.53 -8.45 2.42
N LEU A 55 -6.52 -7.70 1.30
CA LEU A 55 -7.74 -7.05 0.79
C LEU A 55 -8.75 -8.06 0.28
N GLN A 56 -8.30 -9.14 -0.37
CA GLN A 56 -9.20 -10.19 -0.85
C GLN A 56 -9.92 -10.87 0.32
N GLU A 57 -9.22 -11.19 1.41
CA GLU A 57 -9.80 -11.78 2.61
C GLU A 57 -10.82 -10.84 3.27
N VAL A 58 -10.48 -9.57 3.44
CA VAL A 58 -11.37 -8.56 4.05
C VAL A 58 -12.61 -8.31 3.19
N LEU A 59 -12.45 -8.18 1.87
CA LEU A 59 -13.55 -7.86 0.96
C LEU A 59 -14.50 -9.05 0.75
N GLN A 60 -14.07 -10.27 1.05
CA GLN A 60 -14.94 -11.45 1.07
C GLN A 60 -15.75 -11.59 2.36
N ALA A 61 -15.31 -10.98 3.48
CA ALA A 61 -15.95 -11.06 4.79
C ALA A 61 -16.97 -9.92 5.07
N LEU A 62 -17.36 -9.16 4.03
CA LEU A 62 -17.97 -7.83 4.14
C LEU A 62 -19.41 -7.75 4.68
N ASP A 63 -20.06 -8.85 5.10
CA ASP A 63 -21.47 -8.82 5.47
C ASP A 63 -21.78 -7.93 6.70
N HIS A 64 -20.82 -7.64 7.58
CA HIS A 64 -21.09 -6.91 8.83
C HIS A 64 -20.02 -5.92 9.34
N VAL A 65 -18.93 -5.65 8.61
CA VAL A 65 -17.79 -4.86 9.16
C VAL A 65 -17.55 -3.55 8.41
N THR A 66 -17.21 -2.50 9.16
CA THR A 66 -16.80 -1.20 8.61
C THR A 66 -15.48 -1.35 7.85
N MET A 67 -15.49 -1.05 6.56
CA MET A 67 -14.36 -1.32 5.66
C MET A 67 -13.15 -0.40 5.89
N GLN A 68 -13.38 0.84 6.32
CA GLN A 68 -12.32 1.83 6.56
C GLN A 68 -11.25 1.40 7.58
N PRO A 69 -11.59 0.97 8.82
CA PRO A 69 -10.58 0.55 9.79
C PRO A 69 -9.78 -0.67 9.33
N LEU A 70 -10.39 -1.60 8.60
CA LEU A 70 -9.68 -2.75 8.05
C LEU A 70 -8.70 -2.33 6.95
N ILE A 71 -9.10 -1.44 6.04
CA ILE A 71 -8.20 -0.90 5.01
C ILE A 71 -7.02 -0.17 5.67
N LEU A 72 -7.26 0.63 6.70
CA LEU A 72 -6.19 1.31 7.44
C LEU A 72 -5.24 0.32 8.12
N ASP A 73 -5.77 -0.74 8.74
CA ASP A 73 -4.95 -1.79 9.33
C ASP A 73 -4.06 -2.48 8.28
N ILE A 74 -4.61 -2.81 7.11
CA ILE A 74 -3.86 -3.40 5.99
C ILE A 74 -2.73 -2.47 5.56
N ILE A 75 -3.00 -1.16 5.39
CA ILE A 75 -1.97 -0.17 5.04
C ILE A 75 -0.86 -0.18 6.10
N LEU A 76 -1.20 -0.12 7.39
CA LEU A 76 -0.22 -0.09 8.47
C LEU A 76 0.60 -1.39 8.56
N ARG A 77 -0.02 -2.55 8.33
CA ARG A 77 0.64 -3.86 8.31
C ARG A 77 1.57 -4.02 7.11
N ASN A 78 1.23 -3.46 5.95
CA ASN A 78 2.00 -3.58 4.71
C ASN A 78 2.89 -2.36 4.42
N ARG A 79 2.90 -1.39 5.33
CA ARG A 79 3.66 -0.15 5.21
C ARG A 79 5.16 -0.46 4.97
N MET A 80 5.70 0.01 3.86
CA MET A 80 7.10 -0.24 3.48
C MET A 80 8.07 0.64 4.27
N SER A 81 7.57 1.72 4.88
CA SER A 81 8.35 2.66 5.67
C SER A 81 9.01 2.05 6.92
N LYS A 82 8.62 0.84 7.34
CA LYS A 82 9.21 0.13 8.51
C LYS A 82 10.73 -0.05 8.43
N GLN A 83 11.31 0.02 7.24
CA GLN A 83 12.75 -0.09 7.04
C GLN A 83 13.53 1.19 7.39
N PHE A 84 12.85 2.33 7.47
CA PHE A 84 13.43 3.59 7.92
C PHE A 84 13.28 3.65 9.45
N LYS A 85 14.41 3.52 10.16
CA LYS A 85 14.50 3.65 11.63
C LYS A 85 14.96 5.04 12.00
#